data_AF-A0A1C0ZSL0-F1
#
_entry.id   AF-A0A1C0ZSL0-F1
#
_cell.length_a   1.000
_cell.length_b   1.000
_cell.length_c   1.000
_cell.angle_alpha   90.00
_cell.angle_beta   90.00
_cell.angle_gamma   90.00
#
_symmetry.space_group_name_H-M   'P 1'
#
loop_
_entity.id
_entity.type
_entity.pdbx_description
1 polymer ?
#
loop_
_entity_poly.entity_id
_entity_poly.type
_entity_poly.pdbx_seq_one_letter_code
_entity_poly.pdbx_strand_id
1 'polypeptide(L)'
;MMPIHADELNVLHQFYSNYGLTQREKEILSLLATYGYTNKEIAENCCISEKTVKIHLANIMNKIGIGSMRKLLALLLQQALLVSRLGANDQVRVASVGMV
;
A
#
# COMPACT_ATOMS: atom_id res chain seq x y z
N MET A 1 20.60 6.70 -0.74
CA MET A 1 19.51 5.80 -1.16
C MET A 1 19.00 5.11 0.09
N MET A 2 17.82 5.47 0.58
CA MET A 2 17.29 4.87 1.82
C MET A 2 16.84 3.43 1.53
N PRO A 3 17.21 2.44 2.36
CA PRO A 3 16.66 1.11 2.28
C PRO A 3 15.22 1.13 2.79
N ILE A 4 14.28 0.80 1.91
CA ILE A 4 12.89 0.52 2.24
C ILE A 4 12.91 -0.72 3.15
N HIS A 5 12.51 -0.60 4.41
CA HIS A 5 12.55 -1.70 5.38
C HIS A 5 11.50 -2.77 5.00
N ALA A 6 11.89 -4.05 5.08
CA ALA A 6 11.13 -5.19 4.55
C ALA A 6 9.72 -5.38 5.18
N ASP A 7 9.50 -4.86 6.38
CA ASP A 7 8.23 -5.04 7.11
C ASP A 7 7.12 -4.09 6.62
N GLU A 8 7.46 -2.91 6.07
CA GLU A 8 6.48 -1.96 5.51
C GLU A 8 5.86 -2.46 4.20
N LEU A 9 6.50 -3.41 3.52
CA LEU A 9 6.07 -3.97 2.24
C LEU A 9 4.93 -4.99 2.37
N ASN A 10 4.69 -5.58 3.54
CA ASN A 10 3.88 -6.81 3.62
C ASN A 10 2.37 -6.56 3.36
N VAL A 11 1.81 -5.45 3.88
CA VAL A 11 0.40 -5.08 3.64
C VAL A 11 0.17 -4.71 2.17
N LEU A 12 1.09 -3.90 1.62
CA LEU A 12 0.98 -3.42 0.26
C LEU A 12 1.25 -4.54 -0.76
N HIS A 13 2.10 -5.51 -0.46
CA HIS A 13 2.40 -6.61 -1.38
C HIS A 13 1.18 -7.48 -1.70
N GLN A 14 0.36 -7.81 -0.70
CA GLN A 14 -0.91 -8.51 -0.92
C GLN A 14 -1.89 -7.64 -1.72
N PHE A 15 -1.97 -6.34 -1.40
CA PHE A 15 -2.82 -5.40 -2.13
C PHE A 15 -2.45 -5.33 -3.61
N TYR A 16 -1.16 -5.20 -3.91
CA TYR A 16 -0.63 -5.10 -5.26
C TYR A 16 -0.99 -6.32 -6.10
N SER A 17 -0.90 -7.51 -5.51
CA SER A 17 -1.21 -8.78 -6.17
C SER A 17 -2.70 -8.92 -6.43
N ASN A 18 -3.55 -8.55 -5.46
CA ASN A 18 -5.01 -8.64 -5.58
C ASN A 18 -5.57 -7.78 -6.73
N TYR A 19 -4.93 -6.65 -7.03
CA TYR A 19 -5.38 -5.71 -8.06
C TYR A 19 -4.49 -5.67 -9.32
N GLY A 20 -3.49 -6.55 -9.42
CA GLY A 20 -2.61 -6.63 -10.60
C GLY A 20 -1.89 -5.30 -10.90
N LEU A 21 -1.38 -4.63 -9.87
CA LEU A 21 -0.64 -3.38 -10.07
C LEU A 21 0.71 -3.65 -10.74
N THR A 22 1.05 -2.84 -11.73
CA THR A 22 2.37 -2.84 -12.38
C THR A 22 3.44 -2.37 -11.42
N GLN A 23 4.71 -2.69 -11.69
CA GLN A 23 5.82 -2.25 -10.83
C GLN A 23 5.82 -0.75 -10.57
N ARG A 24 5.49 0.03 -11.61
CA ARG A 24 5.44 1.49 -11.51
C ARG A 24 4.27 1.99 -10.66
N GLU A 25 3.12 1.36 -10.79
CA GLU A 25 1.95 1.68 -9.96
C GLU A 25 2.18 1.33 -8.49
N LYS A 26 2.90 0.24 -8.20
CA LYS A 26 3.29 -0.15 -6.84
C LYS A 26 4.15 0.93 -6.19
N GLU A 27 5.20 1.37 -6.89
CA GLU A 27 6.12 2.42 -6.44
C GLU A 27 5.39 3.75 -6.18
N ILE A 28 4.55 4.19 -7.11
CA ILE A 28 3.74 5.41 -6.94
C ILE A 28 2.80 5.28 -5.75
N LEU A 29 2.14 4.14 -5.60
CA LEU A 29 1.22 3.93 -4.49
C LEU A 29 1.94 3.85 -3.14
N SER A 30 3.14 3.26 -3.07
CA SER A 30 3.92 3.25 -1.82
C SER A 30 4.36 4.65 -1.42
N LEU A 31 4.82 5.47 -2.38
CA LEU A 31 5.22 6.85 -2.08
C LEU A 31 4.05 7.67 -1.53
N LEU A 32 2.86 7.48 -2.11
CA LEU A 32 1.63 8.11 -1.63
C LEU A 32 1.20 7.60 -0.26
N ALA A 33 1.11 6.27 -0.09
CA ALA A 33 0.47 5.66 1.08
C ALA A 33 1.35 5.69 2.33
N THR A 34 2.66 5.53 2.18
CA THR A 34 3.61 5.49 3.31
C THR A 34 4.03 6.88 3.73
N TYR A 35 4.37 7.75 2.77
CA TYR A 35 4.97 9.06 3.07
C TYR A 35 4.00 10.24 2.90
N GLY A 36 2.82 10.02 2.30
CA GLY A 36 1.88 11.10 2.03
C GLY A 36 2.35 12.08 0.94
N TYR A 37 3.28 11.66 0.07
CA TYR A 37 3.85 12.53 -0.95
C TYR A 37 2.79 13.07 -1.92
N THR A 38 2.96 14.33 -2.27
CA THR A 38 2.21 15.02 -3.31
C THR A 38 2.58 14.48 -4.70
N ASN A 39 1.73 14.74 -5.71
CA ASN A 39 2.03 14.35 -7.09
C ASN A 39 3.37 14.90 -7.59
N LYS A 40 3.77 16.08 -7.10
CA LYS A 40 5.04 16.73 -7.43
C LYS A 40 6.23 15.97 -6.82
N GLU A 41 6.16 15.66 -5.53
CA GLU A 41 7.21 14.89 -4.85
C GLU A 41 7.34 13.49 -5.44
N ILE A 42 6.22 12.83 -5.75
CA ILE A 42 6.22 11.53 -6.44
C ILE A 42 6.87 11.67 -7.82
N ALA A 43 6.51 12.70 -8.58
CA ALA A 43 7.06 12.95 -9.91
C ALA A 43 8.59 13.12 -9.87
N GLU A 44 9.10 13.86 -8.89
CA GLU A 44 10.54 14.06 -8.64
C GLU A 44 11.24 12.75 -8.26
N ASN A 45 10.69 12.00 -7.29
CA ASN A 45 11.26 10.71 -6.84
C ASN A 45 11.28 9.67 -7.97
N CYS A 46 10.26 9.68 -8.82
CA CYS A 46 10.10 8.74 -9.91
C CYS A 46 10.75 9.23 -11.22
N CYS A 47 11.28 10.45 -11.31
CA CYS A 47 11.80 11.05 -12.55
C CYS A 47 10.77 11.05 -13.71
N ILE A 48 9.51 11.43 -13.44
CA ILE A 48 8.42 11.55 -14.43
C ILE A 48 7.66 12.86 -14.24
N SER A 49 6.72 13.18 -15.13
CA SER A 49 5.87 14.37 -14.96
C SER A 49 4.74 14.16 -13.94
N GLU A 50 4.30 15.22 -13.26
CA GLU A 50 3.09 15.20 -12.42
C GLU A 50 1.85 14.69 -13.18
N LYS A 51 1.75 15.02 -14.48
CA LYS A 51 0.68 14.54 -15.35
C LYS A 51 0.73 13.01 -15.47
N THR A 52 1.92 12.45 -15.63
CA THR A 52 2.14 11.00 -15.69
C THR A 52 1.78 10.33 -14.36
N VAL A 53 2.13 10.95 -13.22
CA VAL A 53 1.70 10.46 -11.88
C VAL A 53 0.18 10.40 -11.79
N LYS A 54 -0.53 11.46 -12.20
CA LYS A 54 -2.00 11.49 -12.20
C LYS A 54 -2.60 10.37 -13.06
N ILE A 55 -2.00 10.06 -14.21
CA ILE A 55 -2.43 8.95 -15.07
C ILE A 55 -2.24 7.60 -14.36
N HIS A 56 -1.08 7.38 -13.74
CA HIS A 56 -0.86 6.15 -12.95
C HIS A 56 -1.86 6.02 -11.80
N LEU A 57 -2.12 7.09 -11.04
CA LEU A 57 -3.12 7.08 -9.96
C LEU A 57 -4.52 6.80 -10.48
N ALA A 58 -4.90 7.35 -11.65
CA ALA A 58 -6.17 7.04 -12.29
C ALA A 58 -6.25 5.56 -12.71
N ASN A 59 -5.17 4.99 -13.25
CA ASN A 59 -5.12 3.58 -13.62
C ASN A 59 -5.21 2.66 -12.39
N ILE A 60 -4.52 2.99 -11.29
CA ILE A 60 -4.63 2.29 -10.00
C ILE A 60 -6.08 2.29 -9.53
N MET A 61 -6.70 3.47 -9.49
CA MET A 61 -8.11 3.64 -9.11
C MET A 61 -9.05 2.82 -9.98
N ASN A 62 -8.82 2.80 -11.30
CA ASN A 62 -9.61 1.99 -12.23
C ASN A 62 -9.44 0.48 -11.99
N LYS A 63 -8.21 0.01 -11.75
CA LYS A 63 -7.94 -1.41 -11.43
C LYS A 63 -8.62 -1.86 -10.14
N ILE A 64 -8.76 -0.96 -9.16
CA ILE A 64 -9.41 -1.22 -7.88
C ILE A 64 -10.94 -1.03 -7.98
N GLY A 65 -11.42 -0.34 -9.02
CA GLY A 65 -12.85 -0.04 -9.20
C GLY A 65 -13.34 1.14 -8.37
N ILE A 66 -12.46 2.10 -8.05
CA ILE A 66 -12.76 3.24 -7.16
C ILE A 66 -12.47 4.55 -7.88
N GLY A 67 -13.47 5.42 -8.02
CA GLY A 67 -13.30 6.75 -8.65
C GLY A 67 -12.85 7.89 -7.73
N SER A 68 -12.25 7.59 -6.57
CA SER A 68 -11.90 8.62 -5.57
C SER A 68 -10.63 8.30 -4.78
N MET A 69 -9.69 9.23 -4.79
CA MET A 69 -8.45 9.15 -4.00
C MET A 69 -8.74 9.00 -2.50
N ARG A 70 -9.75 9.70 -1.96
CA ARG A 70 -10.14 9.55 -0.55
C ARG A 70 -10.58 8.13 -0.22
N LYS A 71 -11.36 7.50 -1.12
CA LYS A 71 -11.78 6.10 -0.95
C LYS A 71 -10.61 5.13 -1.07
N LEU A 72 -9.66 5.40 -1.97
CA LEU A 72 -8.43 4.60 -2.11
C LEU A 72 -7.62 4.61 -0.80
N LEU A 73 -7.36 5.79 -0.22
CA LEU A 73 -6.63 5.91 1.04
C LEU A 73 -7.38 5.25 2.20
N ALA A 74 -8.70 5.40 2.27
CA ALA A 74 -9.52 4.74 3.29
C ALA A 74 -9.44 3.20 3.19
N LEU A 75 -9.47 2.65 1.98
CA LEU A 75 -9.33 1.21 1.76
C LEU A 75 -7.96 0.70 2.23
N LEU A 76 -6.88 1.41 1.88
CA LEU A 76 -5.52 1.04 2.31
C LEU A 76 -5.39 1.07 3.83
N LEU A 77 -5.94 2.10 4.48
CA LEU A 77 -5.95 2.19 5.94
C LEU A 77 -6.75 1.04 6.58
N GLN A 78 -7.93 0.72 6.04
CA GLN A 78 -8.73 -0.40 6.53
C GLN A 78 -7.96 -1.73 6.46
N GLN A 79 -7.25 -1.96 5.35
CA GLN A 79 -6.43 -3.17 5.20
C GLN A 79 -5.25 -3.21 6.17
N ALA A 80 -4.54 -2.09 6.35
CA ALA A 80 -3.47 -2.00 7.33
C ALA A 80 -3.96 -2.33 8.76
N LEU A 81 -5.12 -1.78 9.15
CA LEU A 81 -5.74 -2.06 10.44
C LEU A 81 -6.18 -3.53 10.59
N LEU A 82 -6.66 -4.17 9.51
CA LEU A 82 -7.02 -5.58 9.53
C LEU A 82 -5.79 -6.48 9.72
N VAL A 83 -4.67 -6.18 9.03
CA VAL A 83 -3.41 -6.93 9.20
C VAL A 83 -2.90 -6.80 10.63
N SER A 84 -2.92 -5.60 11.23
CA SER A 84 -2.52 -5.40 12.63
C SER A 84 -3.37 -6.18 13.62
N ARG A 85 -4.66 -6.41 13.32
CA ARG A 85 -5.55 -7.23 14.16
C ARG A 85 -5.25 -8.73 14.05
N LEU A 86 -4.92 -9.21 12.85
CA LEU A 86 -4.58 -10.62 12.65
C LEU A 86 -3.22 -10.97 13.29
N GLY A 87 -2.22 -10.08 13.18
CA GLY A 87 -0.94 -10.23 13.86
C GLY A 87 -1.03 -10.20 15.40
N ALA A 88 -2.00 -9.47 15.97
CA ALA A 88 -2.25 -9.48 17.41
C ALA A 88 -2.88 -10.78 17.92
N ASN A 89 -3.64 -11.50 17.09
CA ASN A 89 -4.32 -12.74 17.47
C ASN A 89 -3.43 -13.99 17.34
N ASP A 90 -2.35 -13.95 16.55
CA ASP A 90 -1.43 -15.08 16.47
C ASP A 90 -0.50 -15.21 17.69
N GLN A 91 -0.32 -14.17 18.52
CA GLN A 91 0.36 -14.31 19.82
C GLN A 91 -0.50 -15.02 20.89
N VAL A 92 -1.82 -15.07 20.74
CA VAL A 92 -2.71 -15.76 21.70
C VAL A 92 -2.78 -17.27 21.43
N ARG A 93 -2.49 -17.71 20.19
CA ARG A 93 -2.57 -19.13 19.80
C ARG A 93 -1.33 -19.96 20.17
N VAL A 94 -0.17 -19.33 20.33
CA VAL A 94 1.04 -20.02 20.83
C VAL A 94 1.05 -20.21 22.35
N ALA A 95 0.27 -19.43 23.10
CA ALA A 95 0.19 -19.52 24.56
C ALA A 95 -0.78 -20.60 25.09
N SER A 96 -1.57 -21.26 24.22
CA SER A 96 -2.65 -22.17 24.63
C SER A 96 -2.45 -23.64 24.22
N VAL A 97 -1.31 -24.00 23.63
CA VAL A 97 -1.00 -25.39 23.20
C VAL A 97 0.04 -26.08 24.11
N GLY A 98 0.48 -25.44 25.19
CA GLY A 98 1.47 -26.00 26.12
C GLY A 98 0.96 -26.18 27.55
N MET A 99 -0.12 -26.94 27.75
CA MET A 99 -0.51 -27.48 29.07
C MET A 99 -1.47 -28.66 28.90
N VAL A 100 -0.91 -29.79 28.46
CA VAL A 100 -1.38 -31.14 28.82
C VAL A 100 -0.15 -31.99 29.05
#